data_AF-A0A3D0V916-F1
#
_entry.id   AF-A0A3D0V916-F1
#
_cell.length_a   1.000
_cell.length_b   1.000
_cell.length_c   1.000
_cell.angle_alpha   90.00
_cell.angle_beta   90.00
_cell.angle_gamma   90.00
#
_symmetry.space_group_name_H-M   'P 1'
#
loop_
_entity.id
_entity.type
_entity.pdbx_description
1 polymer ?
#
loop_
_entity_poly.entity_id
_entity_poly.type
_entity_poly.pdbx_seq_one_letter_code
_entity_poly.pdbx_strand_id
1 'polypeptide(L)'
;MNYMSRPYADVGRTGQKRRTFDALVAAARQLVADGATPTVDDAALVAGVARSTAYRYFPGQRELLAAAHPETAQTSLLPENPPADVAER
;
A
#
# COMPACT_ATOMS: atom_id res chain seq x y z
N MET A 1 0.24 -6.21 -15.99
CA MET A 1 -0.92 -5.33 -15.74
C MET A 1 -0.45 -4.09 -14.99
N ASN A 2 -0.41 -2.95 -15.68
CA ASN A 2 0.21 -1.70 -15.19
C ASN A 2 -0.80 -0.94 -14.32
N TYR A 3 -0.69 -1.02 -12.98
CA TYR A 3 -1.48 -0.20 -12.04
C TYR A 3 -0.97 1.25 -12.07
N MET A 4 -1.26 1.95 -13.17
CA MET A 4 -1.03 3.38 -13.35
C MET A 4 -2.12 4.20 -12.65
N SER A 5 -2.11 4.19 -11.31
CA SER A 5 -2.81 5.21 -10.52
C SER A 5 -1.90 6.43 -10.34
N ARG A 6 -1.53 7.10 -11.43
CA ARG A 6 -0.84 8.40 -11.38
C ARG A 6 -1.32 9.41 -12.44
N PRO A 7 -2.61 9.80 -12.47
CA PRO A 7 -2.97 11.08 -13.08
C PRO A 7 -3.25 12.20 -12.07
N TYR A 8 -3.55 11.91 -10.79
CA TYR A 8 -3.87 12.99 -9.82
C TYR A 8 -2.63 13.67 -9.23
N ALA A 9 -1.52 12.95 -9.06
CA ALA A 9 -0.30 13.47 -8.41
C ALA A 9 0.55 14.38 -9.31
N ASP A 10 0.34 14.35 -10.64
CA ASP A 10 1.32 14.83 -11.61
C ASP A 10 1.08 16.27 -12.13
N VAL A 11 -0.07 16.88 -11.81
CA VAL A 11 -0.42 18.25 -12.28
C VAL A 11 -0.58 19.23 -11.12
N GLY A 12 0.36 20.19 -10.96
CA GLY A 12 0.34 21.28 -9.97
C GLY A 12 0.47 20.88 -8.48
N ARG A 13 0.85 21.84 -7.60
CA ARG A 13 1.03 21.69 -6.12
C ARG A 13 1.60 20.32 -5.69
N THR A 14 2.58 19.83 -6.43
CA THR A 14 3.13 18.46 -6.34
C THR A 14 3.69 18.14 -4.94
N GLY A 15 4.29 19.14 -4.27
CA GLY A 15 4.81 18.98 -2.91
C GLY A 15 3.75 18.67 -1.85
N GLN A 16 2.57 19.31 -1.92
CA GLN A 16 1.49 19.06 -0.97
C GLN A 16 0.86 17.68 -1.18
N LYS A 17 0.72 17.28 -2.45
CA LYS A 17 0.20 15.96 -2.82
C LYS A 17 1.14 14.86 -2.35
N ARG A 18 2.44 15.04 -2.56
CA ARG A 18 3.48 14.11 -2.10
C ARG A 18 3.49 13.95 -0.58
N ARG A 19 3.43 15.06 0.18
CA ARG A 19 3.32 15.01 1.65
C ARG A 19 2.09 14.24 2.14
N THR A 20 0.94 14.42 1.48
CA THR A 20 -0.28 13.69 1.86
C THR A 20 -0.15 12.20 1.57
N PHE A 21 0.41 11.85 0.41
CA PHE A 21 0.70 10.45 0.06
C PHE A 21 1.67 9.81 1.06
N ASP A 22 2.79 10.47 1.35
CA ASP A 22 3.81 9.98 2.27
C ASP A 22 3.25 9.81 3.69
N ALA A 23 2.38 10.73 4.15
CA ALA A 23 1.73 10.62 5.46
C ALA A 23 0.81 9.40 5.57
N LEU A 24 -0.01 9.14 4.54
CA LEU A 24 -0.89 7.96 4.50
C LEU A 24 -0.08 6.65 4.46
N VAL A 25 1.01 6.62 3.69
CA VAL A 25 1.92 5.46 3.62
C VAL A 25 2.61 5.22 4.97
N ALA A 26 3.09 6.27 5.62
CA ALA A 26 3.70 6.18 6.94
C ALA A 26 2.71 5.66 7.99
N ALA A 27 1.47 6.18 7.98
CA ALA A 27 0.41 5.71 8.86
C ALA A 27 0.09 4.21 8.68
N ALA A 28 -0.03 3.76 7.42
CA ALA A 28 -0.24 2.35 7.13
C ALA A 28 0.91 1.46 7.64
N ARG A 29 2.16 1.89 7.46
CA ARG A 29 3.34 1.18 7.99
C ARG A 29 3.33 1.08 9.52
N GLN A 30 2.94 2.15 10.21
CA GLN A 30 2.82 2.15 11.67
C GLN A 30 1.77 1.13 12.13
N LEU A 31 0.58 1.13 11.52
CA LEU A 31 -0.48 0.17 11.84
C LEU A 31 -0.04 -1.28 11.63
N VAL A 32 0.69 -1.58 10.54
CA VAL A 32 1.26 -2.92 10.31
C VAL A 32 2.29 -3.28 11.38
N ALA A 33 3.15 -2.33 11.77
CA ALA A 33 4.16 -2.54 12.81
C ALA A 33 3.51 -2.82 14.19
N ASP A 34 2.35 -2.23 14.47
CA ASP A 34 1.52 -2.52 15.64
C ASP A 34 0.73 -3.84 15.55
N GLY A 35 0.88 -4.59 14.45
CA GLY A 35 0.20 -5.86 14.22
C GLY A 35 -1.25 -5.72 13.76
N ALA A 36 -1.70 -4.52 13.41
CA ALA A 36 -3.02 -4.28 12.84
C ALA A 36 -3.04 -4.52 11.32
N THR A 37 -4.23 -4.80 10.78
CA THR A 37 -4.47 -4.84 9.34
C THR A 37 -5.05 -3.49 8.89
N PRO A 38 -4.23 -2.55 8.37
CA PRO A 38 -4.67 -1.17 8.14
C PRO A 38 -5.74 -1.08 7.05
N THR A 39 -6.82 -0.34 7.30
CA THR A 39 -7.74 0.10 6.24
C THR A 39 -7.38 1.51 5.75
N VAL A 40 -7.98 1.95 4.64
CA VAL A 40 -7.85 3.33 4.15
C VAL A 40 -8.39 4.33 5.18
N ASP A 41 -9.45 3.97 5.91
CA ASP A 41 -10.04 4.80 6.96
C ASP A 41 -9.09 4.94 8.15
N ASP A 42 -8.52 3.83 8.64
CA ASP A 42 -7.54 3.84 9.74
C ASP A 42 -6.31 4.68 9.41
N ALA A 43 -5.75 4.50 8.21
CA ALA A 43 -4.59 5.26 7.77
C ALA A 43 -4.91 6.74 7.62
N ALA A 44 -6.12 7.10 7.15
CA ALA A 44 -6.59 8.48 7.10
C ALA A 44 -6.70 9.10 8.50
N LEU A 45 -7.23 8.34 9.46
CA LEU A 45 -7.41 8.74 10.84
C LEU A 45 -6.05 9.00 11.52
N VAL A 46 -5.10 8.06 11.39
CA VAL A 46 -3.74 8.19 11.94
C VAL A 46 -2.95 9.31 11.25
N ALA A 47 -3.10 9.49 9.94
CA ALA A 47 -2.41 10.55 9.20
C ALA A 47 -3.03 11.95 9.38
N GLY A 48 -4.19 12.07 10.04
CA GLY A 48 -4.94 13.33 10.15
C GLY A 48 -5.46 13.83 8.80
N VAL A 49 -5.77 12.94 7.87
CA VAL A 49 -6.25 13.23 6.52
C VAL A 49 -7.73 12.89 6.42
N ALA A 50 -8.52 13.75 5.77
CA ALA A 50 -9.93 13.44 5.52
C ALA A 50 -10.07 12.16 4.67
N ARG A 51 -11.03 11.29 5.01
CA ARG A 51 -11.28 10.02 4.28
C ARG A 51 -11.43 10.23 2.77
N SER A 52 -12.23 11.22 2.35
CA SER A 52 -12.45 11.52 0.94
C SER A 52 -11.16 11.89 0.21
N THR A 53 -10.22 12.53 0.89
CA THR A 53 -8.87 12.77 0.37
C THR A 53 -8.06 11.48 0.33
N ALA A 54 -8.09 10.65 1.37
CA ALA A 54 -7.39 9.36 1.39
C ALA A 54 -7.83 8.43 0.24
N TYR A 55 -9.15 8.30 0.01
CA TYR A 55 -9.70 7.51 -1.09
C TYR A 55 -9.33 8.04 -2.50
N ARG A 56 -8.98 9.32 -2.63
CA ARG A 56 -8.41 9.85 -3.90
C ARG A 56 -7.00 9.35 -4.17
N TYR A 57 -6.22 9.02 -3.12
CA TYR A 57 -4.87 8.45 -3.26
C TYR A 57 -4.89 6.92 -3.30
N PHE A 58 -5.72 6.31 -2.45
CA PHE A 58 -5.82 4.87 -2.29
C PHE A 58 -7.29 4.43 -2.37
N PRO A 59 -7.75 3.96 -3.54
CA PRO A 59 -9.13 3.50 -3.70
C PRO A 59 -9.47 2.32 -2.78
N GLY A 60 -8.48 1.51 -2.41
CA GLY A 60 -8.62 0.39 -1.50
C GLY A 60 -7.39 0.08 -0.65
N GLN A 61 -7.59 -0.85 0.29
CA GLN A 61 -6.56 -1.35 1.20
C GLN A 61 -5.39 -1.98 0.44
N ARG A 62 -5.64 -2.67 -0.68
CA ARG A 62 -4.60 -3.32 -1.48
C ARG A 62 -3.61 -2.31 -2.04
N GLU A 63 -4.09 -1.20 -2.60
CA GLU A 63 -3.22 -0.14 -3.12
C GLU A 63 -2.46 0.59 -2.00
N LEU A 64 -3.08 0.77 -0.84
CA LEU A 64 -2.42 1.33 0.34
C LEU A 64 -1.28 0.43 0.82
N LEU A 65 -1.55 -0.87 0.98
CA LEU A 65 -0.57 -1.85 1.41
C LEU A 65 0.55 -2.03 0.39
N ALA A 66 0.24 -2.02 -0.91
CA ALA A 66 1.26 -2.07 -1.97
C ALA A 66 2.21 -0.86 -1.92
N ALA A 67 1.72 0.33 -1.53
CA ALA A 67 2.57 1.51 -1.37
C ALA A 67 3.38 1.49 -0.06
N ALA A 68 2.82 0.95 1.01
CA ALA A 68 3.48 0.78 2.30
C ALA A 68 4.56 -0.31 2.26
N HIS A 69 4.21 -1.46 1.69
CA HIS A 69 4.98 -2.70 1.63
C HIS A 69 4.94 -3.23 0.19
N PRO A 70 5.83 -2.76 -0.71
CA PRO A 70 5.84 -3.17 -2.11
C PRO A 70 5.97 -4.69 -2.29
N GLU A 71 6.55 -5.39 -1.32
CA GLU A 71 6.60 -6.86 -1.23
C GLU A 71 5.21 -7.52 -1.24
N THR A 72 4.19 -6.90 -0.67
CA THR A 72 2.81 -7.44 -0.66
C THR A 72 2.14 -7.41 -2.02
N ALA A 73 2.66 -6.61 -2.96
CA ALA A 73 2.15 -6.53 -4.33
C ALA A 73 2.84 -7.52 -5.27
N GLN A 74 3.91 -8.20 -4.81
CA GLN A 74 4.63 -9.17 -5.62
C GLN A 74 3.79 -10.45 -5.74
N THR A 75 3.53 -10.89 -6.97
CA THR A 75 3.07 -12.25 -7.23
C THR A 75 4.16 -13.22 -6.77
N SER A 76 3.76 -14.26 -6.02
CA SER A 76 4.66 -15.33 -5.58
C SER A 76 5.53 -15.82 -6.74
N LEU A 77 6.85 -15.80 -6.53
CA LEU A 77 7.82 -16.33 -7.49
C LEU A 77 8.00 -17.85 -7.37
N LEU A 78 7.34 -18.47 -6.40
CA LEU A 78 7.35 -19.93 -6.25
C LEU A 78 6.38 -20.56 -7.25
N PRO A 79 6.77 -21.65 -7.94
CA PRO A 79 5.85 -22.41 -8.77
C PRO A 79 4.74 -23.02 -7.90
N GLU A 80 3.54 -23.14 -8.46
CA GLU A 80 2.36 -23.73 -7.81
C GLU A 80 2.55 -25.19 -7.38
N ASN A 81 3.53 -25.88 -7.98
CA ASN A 81 3.96 -27.22 -7.61
C ASN A 81 5.36 -27.18 -6.98
N PRO A 82 5.49 -27.28 -5.65
CA PRO A 82 6.79 -27.53 -5.04
C PRO A 82 7.32 -28.90 -5.51
N PRO A 83 8.62 -29.04 -5.82
CA PRO A 83 9.19 -30.33 -6.19
C PRO A 83 9.02 -31.32 -5.02
N ALA A 84 8.56 -32.53 -5.32
CA ALA A 84 8.30 -33.60 -4.35
C ALA A 84 9.56 -34.17 -3.66
N ASP A 85 10.74 -33.61 -3.96
CA ASP A 85 12.05 -34.22 -3.73
C ASP A 85 12.77 -33.72 -2.47
N VAL A 86 12.04 -33.33 -1.42
CA VAL A 86 12.69 -32.86 -0.16
C VAL A 86 12.97 -34.01 0.83
N ALA A 87 12.92 -35.27 0.39
CA ALA A 87 12.87 -36.44 1.27
C ALA A 87 14.08 -37.38 1.23
N GLU A 88 15.22 -37.02 0.64
CA GLU A 88 16.42 -37.86 0.71
C GLU A 88 17.60 -37.14 1.36
N ARG A 89 17.78 -37.39 2.67
CA ARG A 89 19.06 -37.22 3.35
C ARG A 89 19.28 -38.32 4.37
#